data_AF-A0A151BU06-F1
#
_entry.id   AF-A0A151BU06-F1
#
_cell.length_a   1.000
_cell.length_b   1.000
_cell.length_c   1.000
_cell.angle_alpha   90.00
_cell.angle_beta   90.00
_cell.angle_gamma   90.00
#
_symmetry.space_group_name_H-M   'P 1'
#
loop_
_entity.id
_entity.type
_entity.pdbx_description
1 polymer ?
#
loop_
_entity_poly.entity_id
_entity_poly.type
_entity_poly.pdbx_seq_one_letter_code
_entity_poly.pdbx_strand_id
1 'polypeptide(L)'
;MLVASTPEASWLPSGSTAEVWVGQDCPTPSPAIIVRLLLLRGETFFCVSSPKGLDLPTLFLGSGAERLTATEGLRQLLQRTLSQPDVAVRCVGYVRNVAPEPDADYPHPTPDAYVPVFAVDDAVKPVVPGEWIGVHANLNERHWWPIAVHAVR
;
A
#
# COMPACT_ATOMS: atom_id res chain seq x y z
N MET A 1 -2.41 -12.24 8.44
CA MET A 1 -2.23 -13.57 7.81
C MET A 1 -1.55 -13.38 6.47
N LEU A 2 -0.54 -14.18 6.14
CA LEU A 2 0.06 -14.24 4.81
C LEU A 2 -0.94 -14.85 3.83
N VAL A 3 -1.19 -14.19 2.70
CA VAL A 3 -2.15 -14.66 1.67
C VAL A 3 -1.54 -14.86 0.30
N ALA A 4 -0.39 -14.25 0.01
CA ALA A 4 0.36 -14.49 -1.20
C ALA A 4 1.85 -14.30 -0.95
N SER A 5 2.66 -15.04 -1.69
CA SER A 5 4.12 -14.91 -1.71
C SER A 5 4.59 -15.05 -3.15
N THR A 6 5.44 -14.13 -3.57
CA THR A 6 6.06 -14.10 -4.90
C THR A 6 7.58 -14.19 -4.73
N PRO A 7 8.15 -15.41 -4.80
CA PRO A 7 9.60 -15.58 -4.81
C PRO A 7 10.19 -15.05 -6.13
N GLU A 8 11.45 -14.60 -6.10
CA GLU A 8 12.15 -14.00 -7.25
C GLU A 8 11.30 -12.92 -7.94
N ALA A 9 10.66 -12.08 -7.12
CA ALA A 9 9.83 -10.98 -7.60
C ALA A 9 10.65 -10.07 -8.53
N SER A 10 10.22 -9.93 -9.78
CA SER A 10 11.01 -9.28 -10.84
C SER A 10 11.30 -7.78 -10.63
N TRP A 11 10.73 -7.17 -9.60
CA TRP A 11 10.96 -5.79 -9.18
C TRP A 11 11.84 -5.66 -7.93
N LEU A 12 12.36 -6.77 -7.40
CA LEU A 12 13.27 -6.85 -6.27
C LEU A 12 14.62 -7.43 -6.72
N PRO A 13 15.70 -7.26 -5.92
CA PRO A 13 16.97 -7.94 -6.16
C PRO A 13 16.79 -9.46 -6.26
N SER A 14 17.67 -10.14 -7.00
CA SER A 14 17.63 -11.61 -7.10
C SER A 14 17.75 -12.26 -5.71
N GLY A 15 17.03 -13.36 -5.48
CA GLY A 15 16.95 -14.01 -4.17
C GLY A 15 15.92 -13.38 -3.23
N SER A 16 15.25 -12.29 -3.63
CA SER A 16 14.23 -11.63 -2.82
C SER A 16 12.85 -12.25 -2.97
N THR A 17 12.00 -12.00 -1.99
CA THR A 17 10.59 -12.42 -1.99
C THR A 17 9.68 -11.23 -1.67
N ALA A 18 8.53 -11.14 -2.33
CA ALA A 18 7.47 -10.22 -1.95
C ALA A 18 6.32 -10.99 -1.30
N GLU A 19 5.95 -10.61 -0.09
CA GLU A 19 4.87 -11.23 0.69
C GLU A 19 3.70 -10.28 0.83
N VAL A 20 2.47 -10.80 0.75
CA VAL A 20 1.24 -10.03 0.95
C VAL A 20 0.54 -10.52 2.20
N TRP A 21 0.38 -9.61 3.16
CA TRP A 21 -0.23 -9.87 4.46
C TRP A 21 -1.54 -9.08 4.58
N VAL A 22 -2.58 -9.73 5.11
CA VAL A 22 -3.89 -9.11 5.35
C VAL A 22 -4.30 -9.24 6.81
N GLY A 23 -5.14 -8.32 7.27
CA GLY A 23 -5.80 -8.37 8.57
C GLY A 23 -6.81 -7.23 8.69
N GLN A 24 -7.60 -7.21 9.75
CA GLN A 24 -8.62 -6.18 9.93
C GLN A 24 -8.09 -4.92 10.64
N ASP A 25 -7.06 -5.08 11.50
CA ASP A 25 -6.38 -3.99 12.18
C ASP A 25 -4.94 -4.42 12.52
N CYS A 26 -4.08 -4.39 11.51
CA CYS A 26 -2.68 -4.78 11.65
C CYS A 26 -1.90 -3.67 12.38
N PRO A 27 -0.92 -4.01 13.23
CA PRO A 27 0.09 -3.03 13.62
C PRO A 27 0.77 -2.45 12.38
N THR A 28 0.94 -1.13 12.34
CA THR A 28 1.68 -0.48 11.24
C THR A 28 3.12 -1.00 11.20
N PRO A 29 3.53 -1.69 10.12
CA PRO A 29 4.86 -2.27 10.06
C PRO A 29 5.94 -1.21 9.83
N SER A 30 7.15 -1.51 10.29
CA SER A 30 8.34 -0.66 10.16
C SER A 30 9.56 -1.51 9.79
N PRO A 31 10.44 -1.04 8.88
CA PRO A 31 10.41 0.26 8.22
C PRO A 31 9.44 0.31 7.01
N ALA A 32 8.55 1.29 7.00
CA ALA A 32 7.69 1.54 5.83
C ALA A 32 8.48 2.30 4.75
N ILE A 33 8.21 1.96 3.49
CA ILE A 33 8.85 2.60 2.32
C ILE A 33 7.84 3.34 1.44
N ILE A 34 6.59 2.91 1.48
CA ILE A 34 5.45 3.45 0.75
C ILE A 34 4.23 3.32 1.66
N VAL A 35 3.33 4.29 1.66
CA VAL A 35 1.99 4.14 2.26
C VAL A 35 0.94 4.19 1.18
N ARG A 36 -0.12 3.38 1.32
CA ARG A 36 -1.26 3.34 0.41
C ARG A 36 -2.55 3.60 1.15
N LEU A 37 -3.49 4.27 0.50
CA LEU A 37 -4.82 4.53 1.01
C LEU A 37 -5.84 3.67 0.26
N LEU A 38 -6.66 2.95 1.00
CA LEU A 38 -7.79 2.18 0.50
C LEU A 38 -9.08 2.90 0.91
N LEU A 39 -9.77 3.49 -0.06
CA LEU A 39 -11.10 4.06 0.16
C LEU A 39 -12.13 3.05 -0.32
N LEU A 40 -13.05 2.67 0.55
CA LEU A 40 -14.08 1.67 0.27
C LEU A 40 -15.45 2.32 0.04
N ARG A 41 -16.23 1.78 -0.88
CA ARG A 41 -17.63 2.12 -1.10
C ARG A 41 -18.38 0.87 -1.58
N GLY A 42 -19.09 0.22 -0.68
CA GLY A 42 -19.68 -1.08 -0.96
C GLY A 42 -18.60 -2.04 -1.46
N GLU A 43 -18.85 -2.70 -2.59
CA GLU A 43 -17.90 -3.63 -3.24
C GLU A 43 -16.90 -2.96 -4.20
N THR A 44 -16.70 -1.65 -4.05
CA THR A 44 -15.76 -0.89 -4.87
C THR A 44 -14.71 -0.20 -4.02
N PHE A 45 -13.53 -0.01 -4.58
CA PHE A 45 -12.47 0.81 -3.99
C PHE A 45 -11.99 1.86 -4.99
N PHE A 46 -11.52 2.98 -4.46
CA PHE A 46 -11.06 4.10 -5.27
C PHE A 46 -9.62 3.89 -5.77
N CYS A 47 -9.44 4.00 -7.08
CA CYS A 47 -8.14 3.97 -7.73
C CYS A 47 -7.84 5.29 -8.44
N VAL A 48 -6.56 5.62 -8.54
CA VAL A 48 -6.03 6.75 -9.31
C VAL A 48 -5.20 6.25 -10.47
N SER A 49 -5.04 7.06 -11.51
CA SER A 49 -4.16 6.73 -12.63
C SER A 49 -2.69 6.80 -12.20
N SER A 50 -1.88 5.84 -12.66
CA SER A 50 -0.42 5.82 -12.51
C SER A 50 0.24 5.44 -13.84
N PRO A 51 1.54 5.68 -14.02
CA PRO A 51 2.27 5.24 -15.21
C PRO A 51 2.18 3.74 -15.50
N LYS A 52 1.88 2.91 -14.48
CA LYS A 52 1.74 1.46 -14.61
C LYS A 52 0.28 1.00 -14.71
N GLY A 53 -0.68 1.91 -14.93
CA GLY A 53 -2.12 1.66 -14.89
C GLY A 53 -2.79 2.09 -13.57
N LEU A 54 -4.02 1.66 -13.31
CA LEU A 54 -4.75 2.02 -12.07
C LEU A 54 -4.02 1.52 -10.80
N ASP A 55 -3.96 2.37 -9.78
CA ASP A 55 -3.32 2.08 -8.50
C ASP A 55 -4.12 2.69 -7.34
N LEU A 56 -3.88 2.25 -6.11
CA LEU A 56 -4.38 2.94 -4.93
C LEU A 56 -3.70 4.32 -4.82
N PRO A 57 -4.36 5.34 -4.24
CA PRO A 57 -3.65 6.54 -3.80
C PRO A 57 -2.43 6.14 -2.97
N THR A 58 -1.26 6.60 -3.41
CA THR A 58 0.03 6.09 -2.96
C THR A 58 0.97 7.26 -2.68
N LEU A 59 1.77 7.15 -1.61
CA LEU A 59 2.88 8.06 -1.32
C LEU A 59 4.15 7.27 -1.03
N PHE A 60 5.23 7.60 -1.75
CA PHE A 60 6.57 7.11 -1.47
C PHE A 60 7.18 7.90 -0.31
N LEU A 61 7.77 7.21 0.67
CA LEU A 61 8.30 7.85 1.87
C LEU A 61 9.74 8.35 1.72
N GLY A 62 10.34 8.22 0.54
CA GLY A 62 11.74 8.55 0.31
C GLY A 62 12.70 7.44 0.74
N SER A 63 13.97 7.80 0.88
CA SER A 63 15.08 6.88 1.19
C SER A 63 16.09 7.52 2.14
N GLY A 64 16.93 6.69 2.77
CA GLY A 64 18.00 7.17 3.65
C GLY A 64 17.48 7.95 4.87
N ALA A 65 18.27 8.95 5.30
CA ALA A 65 17.99 9.76 6.49
C ALA A 65 16.80 10.71 6.34
N GLU A 66 16.39 11.02 5.10
CA GLU A 66 15.26 11.91 4.80
C GLU A 66 13.92 11.15 4.68
N ARG A 67 13.93 9.83 4.94
CA ARG A 67 12.73 9.01 4.83
C ARG A 67 11.67 9.45 5.85
N LEU A 68 10.48 9.77 5.37
CA LEU A 68 9.32 10.05 6.21
C LEU A 68 8.92 8.80 7.00
N THR A 69 8.40 9.02 8.21
CA THR A 69 7.70 7.96 8.93
C THR A 69 6.40 7.58 8.22
N ALA A 70 5.89 6.37 8.49
CA ALA A 70 4.59 5.94 7.97
C ALA A 70 3.47 6.92 8.35
N THR A 71 3.51 7.44 9.58
CA THR A 71 2.53 8.41 10.10
C THR A 71 2.57 9.73 9.34
N GLU A 72 3.75 10.32 9.14
CA GLU A 72 3.90 11.57 8.39
C GLU A 72 3.47 11.41 6.94
N GLY A 73 3.89 10.31 6.30
CA GLY A 73 3.50 10.01 4.93
C GLY A 73 2.00 9.79 4.79
N LEU A 74 1.38 9.06 5.73
CA LEU A 74 -0.06 8.83 5.74
C LEU A 74 -0.83 10.12 5.92
N ARG A 75 -0.42 10.98 6.87
CA ARG A 75 -1.02 12.31 7.05
C ARG A 75 -0.97 13.15 5.77
N GLN A 76 0.17 13.14 5.06
CA GLN A 76 0.30 13.83 3.78
C GLN A 76 -0.60 13.23 2.69
N LEU A 77 -0.68 11.89 2.62
CA LEU A 77 -1.51 11.20 1.65
C LEU A 77 -3.01 11.47 1.88
N LEU A 78 -3.44 11.48 3.15
CA LEU A 78 -4.80 11.83 3.57
C LEU A 78 -5.14 13.29 3.24
N GLN A 79 -4.23 14.23 3.51
CA GLN A 79 -4.40 15.63 3.12
C GLN A 79 -4.59 15.79 1.61
N ARG A 80 -3.76 15.11 0.80
CA ARG A 80 -3.81 15.22 -0.66
C ARG A 80 -5.05 14.56 -1.25
N THR A 81 -5.46 13.42 -0.71
CA THR A 81 -6.52 12.59 -1.31
C THR A 81 -7.91 12.97 -0.83
N LEU A 82 -8.04 13.38 0.44
CA LEU A 82 -9.33 13.60 1.12
C LEU A 82 -9.51 15.02 1.67
N SER A 83 -8.46 15.85 1.66
CA SER A 83 -8.41 17.12 2.41
C SER A 83 -8.71 16.99 3.91
N GLN A 84 -8.46 15.80 4.48
CA GLN A 84 -8.74 15.45 5.88
C GLN A 84 -7.56 14.69 6.48
N PRO A 85 -6.51 15.38 6.95
CA PRO A 85 -5.26 14.75 7.39
C PRO A 85 -5.38 13.95 8.70
N ASP A 86 -6.48 14.14 9.43
CA ASP A 86 -6.74 13.59 10.76
C ASP A 86 -7.90 12.56 10.77
N VAL A 87 -8.38 12.14 9.60
CA VAL A 87 -9.41 11.09 9.52
C VAL A 87 -8.89 9.78 10.10
N ALA A 88 -9.75 9.07 10.82
CA ALA A 88 -9.42 7.76 11.38
C ALA A 88 -9.14 6.76 10.26
N VAL A 89 -8.10 5.95 10.47
CA VAL A 89 -7.62 4.95 9.52
C VAL A 89 -7.16 3.72 10.28
N ARG A 90 -7.26 2.57 9.63
CA ARG A 90 -6.75 1.28 10.15
C ARG A 90 -5.89 0.60 9.10
N CYS A 91 -4.82 -0.08 9.52
CA CYS A 91 -3.99 -0.83 8.60
C CYS A 91 -4.67 -2.18 8.30
N VAL A 92 -5.06 -2.39 7.05
CA VAL A 92 -5.79 -3.62 6.63
C VAL A 92 -4.88 -4.67 5.99
N GLY A 93 -3.58 -4.38 5.95
CA GLY A 93 -2.58 -5.27 5.39
C GLY A 93 -1.36 -4.51 4.89
N TYR A 94 -0.39 -5.26 4.42
CA TYR A 94 0.85 -4.71 3.88
C TYR A 94 1.49 -5.68 2.89
N VAL A 95 2.28 -5.13 1.98
CA VAL A 95 3.29 -5.90 1.26
C VAL A 95 4.59 -5.83 2.04
N ARG A 96 5.24 -6.96 2.29
CA ARG A 96 6.59 -7.04 2.86
C ARG A 96 7.53 -7.49 1.75
N ASN A 97 8.45 -6.62 1.35
CA ASN A 97 9.57 -6.99 0.51
C ASN A 97 10.67 -7.53 1.42
N VAL A 98 11.10 -8.75 1.16
CA VAL A 98 12.19 -9.44 1.84
C VAL A 98 13.36 -9.51 0.87
N ALA A 99 14.35 -8.63 1.06
CA ALA A 99 15.58 -8.56 0.27
C ALA A 99 16.76 -8.93 1.19
N PRO A 100 17.32 -10.15 1.08
CA PRO A 100 18.27 -10.67 2.08
C PRO A 100 19.51 -9.80 2.27
N GLU A 101 20.03 -9.25 1.17
CA GLU A 101 21.25 -8.46 1.14
C GLU A 101 20.98 -7.07 0.56
N PRO A 102 21.69 -6.02 1.00
CA PRO A 102 21.67 -4.72 0.35
C PRO A 102 22.08 -4.84 -1.13
N ASP A 103 21.37 -4.13 -2.00
CA ASP A 103 21.64 -4.06 -3.44
C ASP A 103 21.68 -2.60 -3.88
N ALA A 104 22.62 -2.25 -4.77
CA ALA A 104 22.82 -0.87 -5.21
C ALA A 104 21.60 -0.28 -5.94
N ASP A 105 20.83 -1.12 -6.62
CA ASP A 105 19.62 -0.75 -7.34
C ASP A 105 18.35 -0.86 -6.45
N TYR A 106 18.51 -1.25 -5.18
CA TYR A 106 17.46 -1.33 -4.17
C TYR A 106 17.71 -0.40 -2.97
N PRO A 107 17.28 0.88 -3.03
CA PRO A 107 17.58 1.90 -2.02
C PRO A 107 16.71 1.79 -0.75
N HIS A 108 16.15 0.62 -0.48
CA HIS A 108 15.23 0.38 0.62
C HIS A 108 15.90 -0.47 1.72
N PRO A 109 15.37 -0.43 2.97
CA PRO A 109 15.99 -1.16 4.06
C PRO A 109 15.96 -2.66 3.80
N THR A 110 16.99 -3.34 4.27
CA THR A 110 17.12 -4.81 4.26
C THR A 110 17.26 -5.32 5.71
N PRO A 111 16.78 -6.54 6.02
CA PRO A 111 16.15 -7.48 5.10
C PRO A 111 14.71 -7.10 4.72
N ASP A 112 14.07 -6.22 5.48
CA ASP A 112 12.63 -5.97 5.37
C ASP A 112 12.30 -4.52 4.99
N ALA A 113 11.38 -4.39 4.03
CA ALA A 113 10.78 -3.12 3.64
C ALA A 113 9.27 -3.28 3.42
N TYR A 114 8.47 -2.42 4.07
CA TYR A 114 7.02 -2.59 4.12
C TYR A 114 6.25 -1.54 3.33
N VAL A 115 5.15 -1.96 2.73
CA VAL A 115 4.17 -1.11 2.04
C VAL A 115 2.79 -1.32 2.67
N PRO A 116 2.50 -0.66 3.81
CA PRO A 116 1.19 -0.74 4.44
C PRO A 116 0.08 -0.10 3.61
N VAL A 117 -1.10 -0.72 3.70
CA VAL A 117 -2.36 -0.25 3.14
C VAL A 117 -3.28 0.14 4.30
N PHE A 118 -3.74 1.38 4.29
CA PHE A 118 -4.62 1.94 5.30
C PHE A 118 -6.01 2.12 4.73
N ALA A 119 -7.01 1.51 5.36
CA ALA A 119 -8.40 1.74 5.03
C ALA A 119 -8.91 2.97 5.78
N VAL A 120 -9.73 3.76 5.08
CA VAL A 120 -10.60 4.77 5.70
C VAL A 120 -11.98 4.15 5.76
N ASP A 121 -12.47 3.92 6.97
CA ASP A 121 -13.87 3.63 7.19
C ASP A 121 -14.66 4.95 7.04
N ASP A 122 -15.91 4.88 6.62
CA ASP A 122 -16.78 6.01 6.21
C ASP A 122 -16.68 6.45 4.74
N ALA A 123 -17.82 6.93 4.22
CA ALA A 123 -18.03 7.35 2.83
C ALA A 123 -17.34 8.69 2.49
N VAL A 124 -16.08 8.86 2.90
CA VAL A 124 -15.30 10.05 2.59
C VAL A 124 -15.14 10.18 1.08
N LYS A 125 -15.41 11.38 0.56
CA LYS A 125 -15.31 11.65 -0.88
C LYS A 125 -13.87 12.09 -1.22
N PRO A 126 -13.16 11.36 -2.11
CA PRO A 126 -11.86 11.82 -2.57
C PRO A 126 -11.99 13.16 -3.31
N VAL A 127 -11.01 14.04 -3.11
CA VAL A 127 -10.92 15.36 -3.78
C VAL A 127 -10.00 15.34 -5.00
N VAL A 128 -9.36 14.20 -5.27
CA VAL A 128 -8.51 13.96 -6.44
C VAL A 128 -9.27 13.20 -7.52
N PRO A 129 -8.90 13.35 -8.81
CA PRO A 129 -9.45 12.53 -9.89
C PRO A 129 -9.11 11.04 -9.70
N GLY A 130 -10.06 10.17 -10.04
CA GLY A 130 -9.89 8.73 -10.00
C GLY A 130 -11.21 8.01 -10.28
N GLU A 131 -11.19 6.69 -10.14
CA GLU A 131 -12.29 5.81 -10.54
C GLU A 131 -12.61 4.81 -9.41
N TRP A 132 -13.89 4.48 -9.26
CA TRP A 132 -14.33 3.44 -8.35
C TRP A 132 -14.32 2.10 -9.08
N ILE A 133 -13.47 1.20 -8.63
CA ILE A 133 -13.22 -0.10 -9.25
C ILE A 133 -13.85 -1.18 -8.39
N GLY A 134 -14.70 -2.02 -9.00
CA GLY A 134 -15.32 -3.14 -8.31
C GLY A 134 -14.34 -4.28 -8.05
N VAL A 135 -14.61 -5.09 -7.03
CA VAL A 135 -13.84 -6.32 -6.72
C VAL A 135 -13.81 -7.35 -7.86
N HIS A 136 -14.69 -7.23 -8.86
CA HIS A 136 -14.70 -8.05 -10.07
C HIS A 136 -13.79 -7.52 -11.19
N ALA A 137 -13.23 -6.33 -11.05
CA ALA A 137 -12.21 -5.85 -11.97
C ALA A 137 -10.96 -6.72 -11.82
N ASN A 138 -10.34 -7.14 -12.92
CA ASN A 138 -9.17 -8.01 -12.83
C ASN A 138 -7.88 -7.18 -12.72
N LEU A 139 -7.56 -6.69 -11.51
CA LEU A 139 -6.27 -6.05 -11.20
C LEU A 139 -5.38 -6.97 -10.35
N ASN A 140 -5.49 -8.29 -10.53
CA ASN A 140 -4.77 -9.31 -9.76
C ASN A 140 -3.23 -9.22 -9.88
N GLU A 141 -2.71 -8.58 -10.92
CA GLU A 141 -1.29 -8.28 -11.09
C GLU A 141 -0.77 -7.23 -10.08
N ARG A 142 -1.66 -6.50 -9.40
CA ARG A 142 -1.29 -5.53 -8.37
C ARG A 142 -1.09 -6.22 -7.03
N HIS A 143 0.09 -6.07 -6.43
CA HIS A 143 0.43 -6.66 -5.13
C HIS A 143 -0.49 -6.25 -3.97
N TRP A 144 -1.14 -5.10 -4.05
CA TRP A 144 -2.12 -4.66 -3.05
C TRP A 144 -3.52 -5.25 -3.29
N TRP A 145 -3.79 -5.84 -4.45
CA TRP A 145 -5.10 -6.36 -4.83
C TRP A 145 -5.68 -7.37 -3.82
N PRO A 146 -4.91 -8.39 -3.36
CA PRO A 146 -5.43 -9.32 -2.37
C PRO A 146 -5.81 -8.64 -1.05
N ILE A 147 -5.15 -7.54 -0.69
CA ILE A 147 -5.46 -6.75 0.50
C ILE A 147 -6.80 -6.03 0.33
N ALA A 148 -6.98 -5.35 -0.81
CA ALA A 148 -8.23 -4.65 -1.12
C ALA A 148 -9.42 -5.63 -1.11
N VAL A 149 -9.32 -6.75 -1.84
CA VAL A 149 -10.37 -7.78 -1.89
C VAL A 149 -10.67 -8.38 -0.52
N HIS A 150 -9.66 -8.56 0.34
CA HIS A 150 -9.87 -9.04 1.70
C HIS A 150 -10.60 -8.02 2.57
N ALA A 151 -10.31 -6.72 2.40
CA ALA A 151 -10.90 -5.65 3.22
C ALA A 151 -12.36 -5.35 2.90
N VAL A 152 -12.87 -5.76 1.72
CA VAL A 152 -14.30 -5.63 1.36
C VAL A 152 -15.16 -6.79 1.90
N ARG A 153 -14.55 -7.84 2.47
CA ARG A 153 -15.25 -9.01 3.03
C ARG A 153 -15.54 -8.80 4.51
#